data_AF-A0A522XEF3-F1
#
_entry.id   AF-A0A522XEF3-F1
#
_cell.length_a   1.000
_cell.length_b   1.000
_cell.length_c   1.000
_cell.angle_alpha   90.00
_cell.angle_beta   90.00
_cell.angle_gamma   90.00
#
_symmetry.space_group_name_H-M   'P 1'
#
loop_
_entity.id
_entity.type
_entity.pdbx_description
1 polymer ?
#
loop_
_entity_poly.entity_id
_entity_poly.type
_entity_poly.pdbx_seq_one_letter_code
_entity_poly.pdbx_strand_id
1 'polypeptide(L)'
;MGVTAPPSNPTRELVGIEFHLHPQDSTTLFPQYAIGLHAWFLDCVRQTQPDLSAKLHDSPDDKAFTLSPLLGEVPVIGRHLHIQTDQPYQWRLTLFSAPLVAWAETWLTRLPQTLDLRSLCFNLRSHRITPAPTTYDQLHQSPPQRRFALSFVSPTSFRHRGHHLPLPNPVNLFQSYLRRWNNFSGIFVEPDPFLDWIDSHVSLSRHDIQSSKIAAGKRGSVTGFTGSIELTLSAAGTRQNPDFAQLFSALVHYAPYCGTGHKTTFGLGQTRLGWQDSHPQPPSPQAHLGDRIADLTDQLLIQQKRPESDRARQVCQTRATILARRELGESLTAIAQDLEMPYETVKTYAKLARRSLNGPSNSP
;
A
#
# COMPACT_ATOMS: atom_id res chain seq x y z
N MET A 1 -15.83 -17.03 -42.20
CA MET A 1 -14.83 -16.02 -41.80
C MET A 1 -15.52 -14.98 -40.93
N GLY A 2 -15.56 -15.23 -39.63
CA GLY A 2 -16.13 -14.27 -38.67
C GLY A 2 -15.04 -13.27 -38.29
N VAL A 3 -15.13 -12.06 -38.83
CA VAL A 3 -14.32 -10.94 -38.35
C VAL A 3 -14.90 -10.57 -36.99
N THR A 4 -14.27 -11.05 -35.92
CA THR A 4 -14.47 -10.50 -34.58
C THR A 4 -14.04 -9.05 -34.62
N ALA A 5 -14.97 -8.13 -34.39
CA ALA A 5 -14.67 -6.73 -34.18
C ALA A 5 -13.56 -6.61 -33.11
N PRO A 6 -12.57 -5.71 -33.27
CA PRO A 6 -11.61 -5.45 -32.21
C PRO A 6 -12.40 -5.07 -30.95
N PRO A 7 -12.00 -5.52 -29.75
CA PRO A 7 -12.62 -5.06 -28.53
C PRO A 7 -12.58 -3.53 -28.54
N SER A 8 -13.74 -2.89 -28.33
CA SER A 8 -13.84 -1.44 -28.24
C SER A 8 -12.79 -0.94 -27.24
N ASN A 9 -11.88 -0.05 -27.67
CA ASN A 9 -10.88 0.52 -26.77
C ASN A 9 -11.61 1.06 -25.52
N PRO A 10 -11.20 0.64 -24.31
CA PRO A 10 -11.87 1.07 -23.09
C PRO A 10 -11.79 2.59 -22.97
N THR A 11 -12.91 3.25 -22.71
CA THR A 11 -12.93 4.72 -22.55
C THR A 11 -12.33 5.17 -21.21
N ARG A 12 -12.13 4.24 -20.27
CA ARG A 12 -11.53 4.45 -18.94
C ARG A 12 -10.84 3.17 -18.48
N GLU A 13 -9.63 3.31 -17.96
CA GLU A 13 -8.81 2.20 -17.46
C GLU A 13 -8.25 2.48 -16.06
N LEU A 14 -8.24 3.75 -15.67
CA LEU A 14 -7.79 4.22 -14.37
C LEU A 14 -8.85 5.11 -13.74
N VAL A 15 -9.06 4.97 -12.43
CA VAL A 15 -9.93 5.86 -11.65
C VAL A 15 -9.51 5.89 -10.18
N GLY A 16 -9.64 7.05 -9.54
CA GLY A 16 -9.61 7.14 -8.08
C GLY A 16 -11.00 7.42 -7.52
N ILE A 17 -11.30 6.81 -6.39
CA ILE A 17 -12.59 6.93 -5.69
C ILE A 17 -12.27 7.22 -4.23
N GLU A 18 -12.84 8.29 -3.70
CA GLU A 18 -12.76 8.64 -2.28
C GLU A 18 -14.15 8.54 -1.66
N PHE A 19 -14.26 7.71 -0.63
CA PHE A 19 -15.47 7.45 0.13
C PHE A 19 -15.52 8.31 1.38
N HIS A 20 -16.69 8.86 1.68
CA HIS A 20 -16.97 9.56 2.93
C HIS A 20 -17.69 8.60 3.89
N LEU A 21 -17.09 8.42 5.05
CA LEU A 21 -17.44 7.41 6.04
C LEU A 21 -17.85 8.09 7.35
N HIS A 22 -18.94 7.62 7.95
CA HIS A 22 -19.32 7.97 9.32
C HIS A 22 -19.42 6.70 10.17
N PRO A 23 -18.67 6.58 11.27
CA PRO A 23 -18.75 5.39 12.09
C PRO A 23 -20.11 5.30 12.79
N GLN A 24 -20.63 4.09 12.94
CA GLN A 24 -21.88 3.85 13.65
C GLN A 24 -21.70 3.93 15.17
N ASP A 25 -20.50 3.56 15.65
CA ASP A 25 -20.14 3.54 17.07
C ASP A 25 -18.75 4.15 17.29
N SER A 26 -18.55 4.72 18.47
CA SER A 26 -17.22 5.15 18.92
C SER A 26 -16.51 3.95 19.53
N THR A 27 -15.35 3.58 18.99
CA THR A 27 -14.64 2.38 19.44
C THR A 27 -13.14 2.50 19.23
N THR A 28 -12.41 1.56 19.82
CA THR A 28 -10.99 1.37 19.59
C THR A 28 -10.75 0.63 18.27
N LEU A 29 -9.88 1.18 17.43
CA LEU A 29 -9.41 0.56 16.21
C LEU A 29 -7.98 0.07 16.39
N PHE A 30 -7.71 -1.16 15.96
CA PHE A 30 -6.36 -1.71 16.03
C PHE A 30 -5.53 -1.26 14.82
N PRO A 31 -4.20 -1.03 14.97
CA PRO A 31 -3.37 -0.44 13.91
C PRO A 31 -3.38 -1.21 12.57
N GLN A 32 -3.73 -2.50 12.58
CA GLN A 32 -3.75 -3.39 11.42
C GLN A 32 -5.07 -3.36 10.62
N TYR A 33 -5.96 -2.41 10.89
CA TYR A 33 -7.30 -2.32 10.28
C TYR A 33 -7.30 -2.28 8.74
N ALA A 34 -6.20 -1.90 8.09
CA ALA A 34 -6.07 -1.89 6.64
C ALA A 34 -6.22 -3.29 6.01
N ILE A 35 -5.97 -4.36 6.78
CA ILE A 35 -6.27 -5.74 6.37
C ILE A 35 -7.80 -5.92 6.20
N GLY A 36 -8.59 -5.33 7.10
CA GLY A 36 -10.05 -5.34 7.01
C GLY A 36 -10.56 -4.57 5.80
N LEU A 37 -10.01 -3.37 5.52
CA LEU A 37 -10.34 -2.59 4.31
C LEU A 37 -10.06 -3.37 3.02
N HIS A 38 -8.89 -4.02 2.96
CA HIS A 38 -8.51 -4.90 1.84
C HIS A 38 -9.51 -6.04 1.66
N ALA A 39 -9.82 -6.76 2.73
CA ALA A 39 -10.72 -7.90 2.69
C ALA A 39 -12.14 -7.48 2.31
N TRP A 40 -12.64 -6.38 2.85
CA TRP A 40 -13.96 -5.82 2.54
C TRP A 40 -14.08 -5.43 1.06
N PHE A 41 -13.04 -4.78 0.51
CA PHE A 41 -13.02 -4.43 -0.91
C PHE A 41 -13.08 -5.68 -1.81
N LEU A 42 -12.25 -6.68 -1.53
CA LEU A 42 -12.26 -7.91 -2.31
C LEU A 42 -13.59 -8.66 -2.18
N ASP A 43 -14.25 -8.62 -1.02
CA ASP A 43 -15.60 -9.17 -0.85
C ASP A 43 -16.62 -8.46 -1.75
N CYS A 44 -16.58 -7.12 -1.80
CA CYS A 44 -17.45 -6.34 -2.71
C CYS A 44 -17.28 -6.77 -4.17
N VAL A 45 -16.04 -7.00 -4.62
CA VAL A 45 -15.77 -7.54 -5.96
C VAL A 45 -16.32 -8.96 -6.09
N ARG A 46 -16.04 -9.83 -5.12
CA ARG A 46 -16.45 -11.25 -5.12
C ARG A 46 -17.96 -11.44 -5.25
N GLN A 47 -18.76 -10.59 -4.62
CA GLN A 47 -20.23 -10.69 -4.62
C GLN A 47 -20.85 -10.59 -6.03
N THR A 48 -20.17 -9.92 -6.96
CA THR A 48 -20.67 -9.69 -8.33
C THR A 48 -19.76 -10.28 -9.40
N GLN A 49 -18.46 -10.41 -9.13
CA GLN A 49 -17.45 -11.01 -10.02
C GLN A 49 -16.43 -11.86 -9.22
N PRO A 50 -16.79 -13.11 -8.86
CA PRO A 50 -15.92 -14.01 -8.09
C PRO A 50 -14.54 -14.24 -8.73
N ASP A 51 -14.48 -14.45 -10.04
CA ASP A 51 -13.22 -14.74 -10.75
C ASP A 51 -12.27 -13.53 -10.75
N LEU A 52 -12.81 -12.32 -10.85
CA LEU A 52 -12.02 -11.09 -10.76
C LEU A 52 -11.45 -10.93 -9.35
N SER A 53 -12.25 -11.18 -8.32
CA SER A 53 -11.78 -11.15 -6.94
C SER A 53 -10.70 -12.19 -6.67
N ALA A 54 -10.81 -13.41 -7.21
CA ALA A 54 -9.81 -14.46 -7.04
C ALA A 54 -8.46 -14.04 -7.63
N LYS A 55 -8.46 -13.50 -8.87
CA LYS A 55 -7.24 -12.96 -9.51
C LYS A 55 -6.59 -11.86 -8.65
N LEU A 56 -7.38 -10.92 -8.14
CA LEU A 56 -6.88 -9.84 -7.26
C LEU A 56 -6.36 -10.36 -5.90
N HIS A 57 -6.86 -11.49 -5.43
CA HIS A 57 -6.44 -12.07 -4.16
C HIS A 57 -5.13 -12.85 -4.31
N ASP A 58 -5.11 -13.77 -5.27
CA ASP A 58 -4.13 -14.87 -5.36
C ASP A 58 -2.81 -14.45 -6.03
N SER A 59 -2.87 -13.52 -6.97
CA SER A 59 -1.70 -13.08 -7.74
C SER A 59 -1.22 -11.71 -7.27
N PRO A 60 -0.01 -11.58 -6.66
CA PRO A 60 0.54 -10.28 -6.29
C PRO A 60 0.69 -9.30 -7.46
N ASP A 61 1.01 -9.80 -8.64
CA ASP A 61 1.24 -9.00 -9.84
C ASP A 61 -0.08 -8.52 -10.50
N ASP A 62 -1.18 -9.25 -10.30
CA ASP A 62 -2.50 -8.90 -10.86
C ASP A 62 -3.28 -7.90 -10.00
N LYS A 63 -2.71 -7.42 -8.89
CA LYS A 63 -3.36 -6.47 -7.98
C LYS A 63 -3.44 -5.08 -8.59
N ALA A 64 -4.48 -4.88 -9.40
CA ALA A 64 -4.77 -3.66 -10.15
C ALA A 64 -5.44 -2.55 -9.31
N PHE A 65 -5.14 -2.47 -8.01
CA PHE A 65 -5.72 -1.46 -7.12
C PHE A 65 -4.75 -0.98 -6.03
N THR A 66 -5.03 0.19 -5.47
CA THR A 66 -4.45 0.65 -4.20
C THR A 66 -5.55 1.10 -3.26
N LEU A 67 -5.26 1.10 -1.96
CA LEU A 67 -6.14 1.71 -0.97
C LEU A 67 -5.33 2.60 -0.04
N SER A 68 -5.97 3.60 0.55
CA SER A 68 -5.38 4.40 1.63
C SER A 68 -5.70 3.80 3.00
N PRO A 69 -4.97 4.20 4.05
CA PRO A 69 -5.48 4.15 5.42
C PRO A 69 -6.75 5.01 5.56
N LEU A 70 -7.40 4.96 6.72
CA LEU A 70 -8.45 5.93 7.04
C LEU A 70 -7.81 7.33 7.14
N LEU A 71 -8.40 8.28 6.42
CA LEU A 71 -8.02 9.68 6.44
C LEU A 71 -9.01 10.44 7.33
N GLY A 72 -8.52 11.42 8.08
CA GLY A 72 -9.27 12.14 9.10
C GLY A 72 -8.53 12.14 10.43
N GLU A 73 -9.07 12.84 11.41
CA GLU A 73 -8.50 12.85 12.76
C GLU A 73 -8.86 11.53 13.46
N VAL A 74 -7.85 10.70 13.69
CA VAL A 74 -7.96 9.45 14.46
C VAL A 74 -7.15 9.64 15.74
N PRO A 75 -7.77 10.15 16.83
CA PRO A 75 -7.06 10.37 18.08
C PRO A 75 -6.38 9.10 18.57
N VAL A 76 -5.20 9.28 19.15
CA VAL A 76 -4.45 8.22 19.80
C VAL A 76 -4.59 8.42 21.31
N ILE A 77 -5.23 7.47 21.99
CA ILE A 77 -5.33 7.47 23.46
C ILE A 77 -4.58 6.24 23.97
N GLY A 78 -3.49 6.49 24.71
CA GLY A 78 -2.57 5.43 25.11
C GLY A 78 -1.91 4.78 23.90
N ARG A 79 -2.25 3.52 23.61
CA ARG A 79 -1.69 2.72 22.50
C ARG A 79 -2.71 2.41 21.40
N HIS A 80 -3.87 3.03 21.47
CA HIS A 80 -5.05 2.67 20.69
C HIS A 80 -5.46 3.84 19.80
N LEU A 81 -5.92 3.52 18.59
CA LEU A 81 -6.62 4.47 17.73
C LEU A 81 -8.06 4.54 18.20
N HIS A 82 -8.62 5.73 18.31
CA HIS A 82 -10.00 5.94 18.69
C HIS A 82 -10.77 6.50 17.51
N ILE A 83 -11.82 5.78 17.13
CA ILE A 83 -12.79 6.23 16.14
C ILE A 83 -13.95 6.88 16.87
N GLN A 84 -14.37 8.05 16.41
CA GLN A 84 -15.41 8.85 17.05
C GLN A 84 -16.59 9.06 16.11
N THR A 85 -17.81 8.82 16.60
CA THR A 85 -19.08 8.95 15.85
C THR A 85 -19.36 10.35 15.30
N ASP A 86 -18.84 11.38 15.94
CA ASP A 86 -19.00 12.79 15.56
C ASP A 86 -18.03 13.24 14.45
N GLN A 87 -17.01 12.44 14.13
CA GLN A 87 -16.00 12.77 13.13
C GLN A 87 -16.25 12.05 11.78
N PRO A 88 -16.21 12.77 10.65
CA PRO A 88 -16.20 12.13 9.34
C PRO A 88 -14.80 11.58 9.04
N TYR A 89 -14.75 10.40 8.42
CA TYR A 89 -13.53 9.80 7.89
C TYR A 89 -13.62 9.68 6.38
N GLN A 90 -12.46 9.59 5.75
CA GLN A 90 -12.35 9.33 4.32
C GLN A 90 -11.54 8.08 4.07
N TRP A 91 -11.84 7.39 2.98
CA TRP A 91 -11.06 6.25 2.52
C TRP A 91 -10.93 6.30 1.01
N ARG A 92 -9.71 6.13 0.49
CA ARG A 92 -9.44 6.20 -0.94
C ARG A 92 -9.14 4.81 -1.49
N LEU A 93 -9.71 4.54 -2.66
CA LEU A 93 -9.49 3.38 -3.49
C LEU A 93 -9.09 3.86 -4.89
N THR A 94 -8.04 3.30 -5.47
CA THR A 94 -7.70 3.55 -6.88
C THR A 94 -7.66 2.24 -7.63
N LEU A 95 -8.13 2.26 -8.86
CA LEU A 95 -8.23 1.10 -9.75
C LEU A 95 -7.49 1.46 -11.03
N PHE A 96 -6.74 0.51 -11.58
CA PHE A 96 -5.90 0.74 -12.76
C PHE A 96 -5.87 -0.48 -13.69
N SER A 97 -7.02 -1.12 -13.88
CA SER A 97 -7.22 -2.06 -14.99
C SER A 97 -8.63 -1.93 -15.55
N ALA A 98 -8.77 -2.06 -16.87
CA ALA A 98 -10.05 -1.91 -17.54
C ALA A 98 -11.17 -2.81 -16.97
N PRO A 99 -10.95 -4.12 -16.68
CA PRO A 99 -12.00 -4.97 -16.10
C PRO A 99 -12.47 -4.48 -14.72
N LEU A 100 -11.54 -4.00 -13.89
CA LEU A 100 -11.85 -3.54 -12.54
C LEU A 100 -12.52 -2.16 -12.54
N VAL A 101 -12.16 -1.28 -13.48
CA VAL A 101 -12.84 0.00 -13.68
C VAL A 101 -14.28 -0.21 -14.18
N ALA A 102 -14.49 -1.09 -15.16
CA ALA A 102 -15.83 -1.43 -15.65
C ALA A 102 -16.71 -2.04 -14.54
N TRP A 103 -16.13 -2.90 -13.70
CA TRP A 103 -16.80 -3.40 -12.50
C TRP A 103 -17.21 -2.25 -11.56
N ALA A 104 -16.28 -1.33 -11.28
CA ALA A 104 -16.52 -0.22 -10.38
C ALA A 104 -17.60 0.75 -10.89
N GLU A 105 -17.67 1.01 -12.19
CA GLU A 105 -18.75 1.82 -12.80
C GLU A 105 -20.13 1.23 -12.47
N THR A 106 -20.28 -0.10 -12.53
CA THR A 106 -21.53 -0.76 -12.15
C THR A 106 -21.73 -0.75 -10.63
N TRP A 107 -20.69 -1.04 -9.86
CA TRP A 107 -20.75 -1.11 -8.40
C TRP A 107 -21.12 0.23 -7.76
N LEU A 108 -20.61 1.34 -8.26
CA LEU A 108 -20.90 2.69 -7.75
C LEU A 108 -22.38 3.10 -7.94
N THR A 109 -23.10 2.52 -8.91
CA THR A 109 -24.56 2.75 -9.06
C THR A 109 -25.38 2.11 -7.95
N ARG A 110 -24.82 1.12 -7.26
CA ARG A 110 -25.47 0.35 -6.18
C ARG A 110 -24.49 0.16 -5.04
N LEU A 111 -24.00 1.28 -4.51
CA LEU A 111 -23.03 1.28 -3.43
C LEU A 111 -23.63 0.63 -2.16
N PRO A 112 -22.89 -0.25 -1.46
CA PRO A 112 -23.33 -0.72 -0.15
C PRO A 112 -23.52 0.44 0.82
N GLN A 113 -24.51 0.34 1.70
CA GLN A 113 -24.78 1.36 2.71
C GLN A 113 -23.72 1.39 3.81
N THR A 114 -23.01 0.27 4.00
CA THR A 114 -22.08 0.09 5.11
C THR A 114 -20.76 -0.53 4.67
N LEU A 115 -19.69 -0.10 5.32
CA LEU A 115 -18.37 -0.71 5.30
C LEU A 115 -18.12 -1.36 6.65
N ASP A 116 -18.01 -2.69 6.68
CA ASP A 116 -17.88 -3.47 7.90
C ASP A 116 -16.45 -4.00 8.08
N LEU A 117 -15.79 -3.57 9.16
CA LEU A 117 -14.47 -4.02 9.60
C LEU A 117 -14.55 -4.98 10.80
N ARG A 118 -15.68 -5.67 10.97
CA ARG A 118 -16.05 -6.60 12.06
C ARG A 118 -16.27 -5.92 13.41
N SER A 119 -15.25 -5.26 13.93
CA SER A 119 -15.32 -4.57 15.22
C SER A 119 -15.80 -3.12 15.11
N LEU A 120 -16.02 -2.66 13.88
CA LEU A 120 -16.40 -1.29 13.56
C LEU A 120 -17.12 -1.26 12.21
N CYS A 121 -18.29 -0.64 12.18
CA CYS A 121 -19.08 -0.43 10.98
C CYS A 121 -19.13 1.06 10.65
N PHE A 122 -18.94 1.41 9.38
CA PHE A 122 -19.11 2.76 8.86
C PHE A 122 -20.31 2.83 7.94
N ASN A 123 -21.09 3.90 8.06
CA ASN A 123 -22.04 4.31 7.03
C ASN A 123 -21.27 4.94 5.86
N LEU A 124 -21.42 4.37 4.66
CA LEU A 124 -20.94 4.93 3.40
C LEU A 124 -21.94 5.99 2.94
N ARG A 125 -21.62 7.28 3.17
CA ARG A 125 -22.54 8.39 2.88
C ARG A 125 -22.51 8.83 1.42
N SER A 126 -21.30 8.98 0.89
CA SER A 126 -21.08 9.49 -0.47
C SER A 126 -19.71 9.07 -0.97
N HIS A 127 -19.48 9.26 -2.26
CA HIS A 127 -18.17 9.11 -2.88
C HIS A 127 -17.89 10.28 -3.82
N ARG A 128 -16.61 10.52 -4.09
CA ARG A 128 -16.15 11.45 -5.13
C ARG A 128 -15.09 10.79 -5.99
N ILE A 129 -15.10 11.12 -7.27
CA ILE A 129 -14.11 10.61 -8.23
C ILE A 129 -12.88 11.52 -8.18
N THR A 130 -11.76 10.98 -7.71
CA THR A 130 -10.48 11.67 -7.60
C THR A 130 -9.32 10.68 -7.39
N PRO A 131 -8.26 10.70 -8.24
CA PRO A 131 -8.14 11.47 -9.48
C PRO A 131 -9.21 11.10 -10.52
N ALA A 132 -9.37 11.97 -11.53
CA ALA A 132 -10.39 11.79 -12.58
C ALA A 132 -10.16 10.49 -13.38
N PRO A 133 -11.20 9.90 -14.01
CA PRO A 133 -10.99 8.72 -14.83
C PRO A 133 -10.17 9.04 -16.08
N THR A 134 -9.28 8.13 -16.48
CA THR A 134 -8.41 8.30 -17.66
C THR A 134 -8.01 6.94 -18.26
N THR A 135 -7.21 6.95 -19.32
CA THR A 135 -6.65 5.77 -20.00
C THR A 135 -5.12 5.82 -20.01
N TYR A 136 -4.48 4.68 -20.23
CA TYR A 136 -3.03 4.63 -20.38
C TYR A 136 -2.56 5.45 -21.58
N ASP A 137 -3.31 5.43 -22.69
CA ASP A 137 -3.04 6.25 -23.87
C ASP A 137 -3.08 7.75 -23.55
N GLN A 138 -4.06 8.22 -22.78
CA GLN A 138 -4.15 9.63 -22.39
C GLN A 138 -2.98 10.06 -21.49
N LEU A 139 -2.59 9.21 -20.55
CA LEU A 139 -1.38 9.45 -19.75
C LEU A 139 -0.13 9.47 -20.62
N HIS A 140 -0.01 8.54 -21.57
CA HIS A 140 1.11 8.45 -22.50
C HIS A 140 1.19 9.65 -23.46
N GLN A 141 0.06 10.28 -23.80
CA GLN A 141 0.00 11.46 -24.67
C GLN A 141 0.12 12.79 -23.90
N SER A 142 0.22 12.77 -22.58
CA SER A 142 0.31 13.98 -21.76
C SER A 142 1.59 14.76 -22.05
N PRO A 143 1.56 16.09 -22.28
CA PRO A 143 2.75 16.84 -22.71
C PRO A 143 3.98 16.58 -21.81
N PRO A 144 5.17 16.35 -22.38
CA PRO A 144 6.34 16.03 -21.59
C PRO A 144 6.77 17.26 -20.77
N GLN A 145 6.99 17.06 -19.48
CA GLN A 145 7.48 18.11 -18.58
C GLN A 145 8.83 17.72 -17.99
N ARG A 146 9.62 18.74 -17.63
CA ARG A 146 10.96 18.55 -17.09
C ARG A 146 11.04 18.48 -15.59
N ARG A 147 10.05 18.98 -14.86
CA ARG A 147 10.08 19.04 -13.39
C ARG A 147 8.74 18.59 -12.84
N PHE A 148 8.79 17.71 -11.87
CA PHE A 148 7.60 17.20 -11.21
C PHE A 148 7.80 17.14 -9.72
N ALA A 149 6.78 17.57 -8.97
CA ALA A 149 6.70 17.32 -7.55
C ALA A 149 5.78 16.13 -7.27
N LEU A 150 6.16 15.30 -6.31
CA LEU A 150 5.39 14.16 -5.81
C LEU A 150 5.35 14.19 -4.30
N SER A 151 4.20 13.87 -3.72
CA SER A 151 4.01 13.71 -2.27
C SER A 151 3.60 12.29 -1.92
N PHE A 152 4.31 11.68 -0.99
CA PHE A 152 4.07 10.37 -0.43
C PHE A 152 3.37 10.55 0.93
N VAL A 153 2.04 10.46 0.90
CA VAL A 153 1.18 10.74 2.05
C VAL A 153 0.92 9.51 2.93
N SER A 154 1.48 8.36 2.54
CA SER A 154 1.60 7.19 3.41
C SER A 154 2.97 6.53 3.25
N PRO A 155 3.45 5.75 4.25
CA PRO A 155 4.79 5.18 4.21
C PRO A 155 5.05 4.40 2.92
N THR A 156 6.09 4.82 2.21
CA THR A 156 6.53 4.27 0.93
C THR A 156 7.86 3.55 1.12
N SER A 157 8.01 2.36 0.57
CA SER A 157 9.22 1.58 0.76
C SER A 157 9.50 0.73 -0.46
N PHE A 158 10.78 0.53 -0.75
CA PHE A 158 11.26 -0.38 -1.77
C PHE A 158 11.97 -1.57 -1.14
N ARG A 159 12.24 -2.60 -1.94
CA ARG A 159 13.09 -3.72 -1.54
C ARG A 159 14.40 -3.64 -2.30
N HIS A 160 15.51 -3.75 -1.59
CA HIS A 160 16.83 -3.85 -2.19
C HIS A 160 17.61 -4.93 -1.44
N ARG A 161 18.00 -6.00 -2.15
CA ARG A 161 18.75 -7.15 -1.58
C ARG A 161 18.15 -7.68 -0.27
N GLY A 162 16.82 -7.84 -0.22
CA GLY A 162 16.09 -8.32 0.96
C GLY A 162 15.76 -7.25 2.02
N HIS A 163 16.44 -6.10 2.00
CA HIS A 163 16.23 -5.00 2.96
C HIS A 163 15.18 -4.00 2.47
N HIS A 164 14.62 -3.23 3.40
CA HIS A 164 13.82 -2.05 3.06
C HIS A 164 14.73 -0.90 2.63
N LEU A 165 14.37 -0.22 1.55
CA LEU A 165 15.01 1.01 1.11
C LEU A 165 13.99 2.15 1.31
N PRO A 166 14.08 2.92 2.41
CA PRO A 166 13.18 4.02 2.72
C PRO A 166 13.66 5.34 2.10
N LEU A 167 14.07 5.32 0.83
CA LEU A 167 14.55 6.50 0.12
C LEU A 167 13.90 6.60 -1.28
N PRO A 168 13.49 7.82 -1.71
CA PRO A 168 12.87 8.06 -3.01
C PRO A 168 13.90 8.11 -4.15
N ASN A 169 14.69 7.05 -4.32
CA ASN A 169 15.61 6.95 -5.44
C ASN A 169 14.82 6.91 -6.77
N PRO A 170 15.15 7.75 -7.79
CA PRO A 170 14.47 7.76 -9.09
C PRO A 170 14.33 6.38 -9.73
N VAL A 171 15.40 5.59 -9.82
CA VAL A 171 15.35 4.25 -10.43
C VAL A 171 14.32 3.37 -9.72
N ASN A 172 14.26 3.38 -8.39
CA ASN A 172 13.28 2.59 -7.64
C ASN A 172 11.84 3.10 -7.80
N LEU A 173 11.64 4.41 -7.89
CA LEU A 173 10.34 5.02 -8.20
C LEU A 173 9.84 4.52 -9.55
N PHE A 174 10.65 4.69 -10.59
CA PHE A 174 10.28 4.36 -11.96
C PHE A 174 10.20 2.85 -12.21
N GLN A 175 11.03 2.04 -11.57
CA GLN A 175 10.89 0.58 -11.59
C GLN A 175 9.54 0.16 -11.00
N SER A 176 9.12 0.81 -9.90
CA SER A 176 7.83 0.52 -9.26
C SER A 176 6.64 0.89 -10.15
N TYR A 177 6.70 2.01 -10.86
CA TYR A 177 5.63 2.43 -11.77
C TYR A 177 5.62 1.58 -13.03
N LEU A 178 6.79 1.36 -13.64
CA LEU A 178 6.95 0.63 -14.88
C LEU A 178 6.47 -0.81 -14.78
N ARG A 179 6.78 -1.50 -13.65
CA ARG A 179 6.28 -2.88 -13.44
C ARG A 179 4.76 -2.95 -13.56
N ARG A 180 4.04 -2.01 -12.93
CA ARG A 180 2.57 -1.95 -13.00
C ARG A 180 2.09 -1.43 -14.35
N TRP A 181 2.81 -0.50 -14.96
CA TRP A 181 2.50 -0.01 -16.30
C TRP A 181 2.51 -1.17 -17.30
N ASN A 182 3.64 -1.90 -17.40
CA ASN A 182 3.78 -3.01 -18.34
C ASN A 182 2.75 -4.13 -18.14
N ASN A 183 2.25 -4.33 -16.91
CA ASN A 183 1.25 -5.37 -16.65
C ASN A 183 -0.17 -4.98 -17.10
N PHE A 184 -0.50 -3.69 -17.11
CA PHE A 184 -1.89 -3.24 -17.26
C PHE A 184 -2.13 -2.30 -18.45
N SER A 185 -1.11 -1.64 -18.98
CA SER A 185 -1.27 -0.61 -20.01
C SER A 185 -1.45 -1.14 -21.43
N GLY A 186 -1.04 -2.39 -21.68
CA GLY A 186 -0.88 -2.90 -23.06
C GLY A 186 0.29 -2.25 -23.84
N ILE A 187 0.97 -1.27 -23.26
CA ILE A 187 2.13 -0.57 -23.82
C ILE A 187 3.38 -1.08 -23.09
N PHE A 188 3.99 -2.12 -23.65
CA PHE A 188 5.19 -2.71 -23.07
C PHE A 188 6.43 -1.86 -23.34
N VAL A 189 7.22 -1.63 -22.30
CA VAL A 189 8.52 -0.98 -22.38
C VAL A 189 9.57 -1.85 -21.69
N GLU A 190 10.69 -2.07 -22.36
CA GLU A 190 11.79 -2.84 -21.80
C GLU A 190 12.38 -2.15 -20.56
N PRO A 191 12.45 -2.81 -19.38
CA PRO A 191 12.84 -2.16 -18.15
C PRO A 191 14.25 -1.59 -18.14
N ASP A 192 15.26 -2.39 -18.49
CA ASP A 192 16.67 -2.04 -18.24
C ASP A 192 17.09 -0.79 -19.02
N PRO A 193 16.82 -0.65 -20.34
CA PRO A 193 17.19 0.57 -21.07
C PRO A 193 16.53 1.83 -20.53
N PHE A 194 15.26 1.74 -20.10
CA PHE A 194 14.55 2.88 -19.53
C PHE A 194 15.06 3.24 -18.14
N LEU A 195 15.33 2.26 -17.29
CA LEU A 195 15.82 2.51 -15.93
C LEU A 195 17.25 3.05 -15.91
N ASP A 196 18.12 2.58 -16.81
CA ASP A 196 19.47 3.14 -16.99
C ASP A 196 19.42 4.60 -17.48
N TRP A 197 18.46 4.90 -18.37
CA TRP A 197 18.21 6.28 -18.81
C TRP A 197 17.69 7.16 -17.68
N ILE A 198 16.78 6.65 -16.82
CA ILE A 198 16.30 7.35 -15.63
C ILE A 198 17.48 7.69 -14.70
N ASP A 199 18.35 6.72 -14.42
CA ASP A 199 19.52 6.92 -13.54
C ASP A 199 20.47 7.99 -14.09
N SER A 200 20.63 8.02 -15.42
CA SER A 200 21.53 8.95 -16.11
C SER A 200 20.96 10.38 -16.25
N HIS A 201 19.64 10.54 -16.28
CA HIS A 201 19.02 11.80 -16.74
C HIS A 201 17.98 12.41 -15.80
N VAL A 202 17.56 11.72 -14.75
CA VAL A 202 16.58 12.21 -13.77
C VAL A 202 17.24 12.37 -12.41
N SER A 203 17.24 13.60 -11.89
CA SER A 203 17.77 13.89 -10.55
C SER A 203 16.65 14.20 -9.55
N LEU A 204 16.90 13.83 -8.29
CA LEU A 204 16.13 14.31 -7.13
C LEU A 204 16.60 15.73 -6.78
N SER A 205 15.90 16.76 -7.27
CA SER A 205 16.31 18.17 -7.15
C SER A 205 15.94 18.81 -5.81
N ARG A 206 14.88 18.33 -5.16
CA ARG A 206 14.41 18.81 -3.84
C ARG A 206 13.75 17.67 -3.09
N HIS A 207 13.90 17.63 -1.77
CA HIS A 207 13.15 16.69 -0.94
C HIS A 207 12.91 17.25 0.46
N ASP A 208 11.79 16.84 1.04
CA ASP A 208 11.47 16.94 2.46
C ASP A 208 10.82 15.59 2.82
N ILE A 209 11.59 14.70 3.44
CA ILE A 209 11.16 13.33 3.70
C ILE A 209 11.50 12.91 5.12
N GLN A 210 10.68 12.02 5.65
CA GLN A 210 10.88 11.41 6.95
C GLN A 210 10.75 9.90 6.85
N SER A 211 11.71 9.17 7.40
CA SER A 211 11.62 7.72 7.53
C SER A 211 10.85 7.33 8.79
N SER A 212 10.03 6.29 8.69
CA SER A 212 9.36 5.66 9.82
C SER A 212 9.27 4.16 9.60
N LYS A 213 9.28 3.40 10.71
CA LYS A 213 9.01 1.97 10.69
C LYS A 213 7.57 1.74 11.11
N ILE A 214 6.78 1.07 10.29
CA ILE A 214 5.37 0.79 10.56
C ILE A 214 5.05 -0.70 10.48
N ALA A 215 4.07 -1.16 11.25
CA ALA A 215 3.44 -2.45 11.00
C ALA A 215 2.75 -2.42 9.63
N ALA A 216 2.94 -3.47 8.82
CA ALA A 216 2.46 -3.45 7.43
C ALA A 216 1.96 -4.82 6.95
N GLY A 217 0.80 -4.82 6.29
CA GLY A 217 0.13 -6.03 5.82
C GLY A 217 -0.17 -7.01 6.97
N LYS A 218 -0.25 -8.31 6.66
CA LYS A 218 -0.60 -9.35 7.65
C LYS A 218 0.50 -9.57 8.71
N ARG A 219 1.78 -9.45 8.35
CA ARG A 219 2.92 -9.84 9.21
C ARG A 219 4.11 -8.89 9.05
N GLY A 220 4.78 -8.63 10.17
CA GLY A 220 6.05 -7.89 10.20
C GLY A 220 5.89 -6.37 10.21
N SER A 221 7.00 -5.70 9.95
CA SER A 221 7.10 -4.25 9.83
C SER A 221 7.83 -3.85 8.55
N VAL A 222 7.66 -2.61 8.15
CA VAL A 222 8.25 -1.96 6.99
C VAL A 222 8.85 -0.65 7.41
N THR A 223 10.14 -0.46 7.14
CA THR A 223 10.74 0.88 7.17
C THR A 223 10.48 1.55 5.83
N GLY A 224 9.79 2.69 5.84
CA GLY A 224 9.45 3.47 4.66
C GLY A 224 9.63 4.96 4.90
N PHE A 225 9.34 5.76 3.89
CA PHE A 225 9.38 7.23 3.94
C PHE A 225 8.02 7.84 3.61
N THR A 226 7.75 9.00 4.19
CA THR A 226 6.69 9.93 3.82
C THR A 226 7.31 11.28 3.49
N GLY A 227 6.54 12.18 2.88
CA GLY A 227 6.97 13.54 2.57
C GLY A 227 6.93 13.82 1.07
N SER A 228 7.64 14.86 0.63
CA SER A 228 7.59 15.35 -0.74
C SER A 228 8.96 15.38 -1.40
N ILE A 229 8.96 15.19 -2.72
CA ILE A 229 10.14 15.29 -3.56
C ILE A 229 9.85 16.14 -4.78
N GLU A 230 10.91 16.64 -5.40
CA GLU A 230 10.91 17.16 -6.76
C GLU A 230 11.94 16.39 -7.60
N LEU A 231 11.51 15.95 -8.77
CA LEU A 231 12.34 15.30 -9.77
C LEU A 231 12.57 16.26 -10.93
N THR A 232 13.78 16.29 -11.46
CA THR A 232 14.15 17.09 -12.63
C THR A 232 14.76 16.21 -13.73
N LEU A 233 14.15 16.22 -14.90
CA LEU A 233 14.67 15.65 -16.14
C LEU A 233 15.64 16.63 -16.82
N SER A 234 16.85 16.15 -17.11
CA SER A 234 17.87 16.89 -17.84
C SER A 234 17.44 17.17 -19.29
N ALA A 235 17.83 18.34 -19.82
CA ALA A 235 17.58 18.66 -21.23
C ALA A 235 18.31 17.71 -22.19
N ALA A 236 19.45 17.15 -21.77
CA ALA A 236 20.16 16.12 -22.52
C ALA A 236 19.31 14.84 -22.64
N GLY A 237 18.69 14.38 -21.55
CA GLY A 237 17.80 13.21 -21.57
C GLY A 237 16.64 13.38 -22.54
N THR A 238 15.95 14.53 -22.50
CA THR A 238 14.84 14.82 -23.44
C THR A 238 15.28 14.77 -24.90
N ARG A 239 16.48 15.27 -25.22
CA ARG A 239 17.00 15.22 -26.60
C ARG A 239 17.48 13.83 -27.01
N GLN A 240 18.09 13.08 -26.08
CA GLN A 240 18.63 11.76 -26.35
C GLN A 240 17.52 10.76 -26.64
N ASN A 241 16.44 10.79 -25.86
CA ASN A 241 15.31 9.88 -26.06
C ASN A 241 13.97 10.58 -25.70
N PRO A 242 13.30 11.19 -26.69
CA PRO A 242 12.00 11.84 -26.50
C PRO A 242 10.90 10.88 -26.01
N ASP A 243 10.93 9.62 -26.44
CA ASP A 243 9.94 8.61 -26.03
C ASP A 243 10.09 8.26 -24.54
N PHE A 244 11.32 8.17 -24.04
CA PHE A 244 11.56 7.99 -22.60
C PHE A 244 11.19 9.24 -21.79
N ALA A 245 11.38 10.44 -22.33
CA ALA A 245 10.88 11.66 -21.70
C ALA A 245 9.34 11.71 -21.63
N GLN A 246 8.68 11.22 -22.67
CA GLN A 246 7.23 11.06 -22.72
C GLN A 246 6.75 10.03 -21.68
N LEU A 247 7.38 8.86 -21.64
CA LEU A 247 7.08 7.83 -20.66
C LEU A 247 7.36 8.28 -19.21
N PHE A 248 8.43 9.02 -18.98
CA PHE A 248 8.73 9.64 -17.68
C PHE A 248 7.56 10.50 -17.19
N SER A 249 7.04 11.40 -18.05
CA SER A 249 5.87 12.23 -17.76
C SER A 249 4.64 11.38 -17.49
N ALA A 250 4.37 10.37 -18.33
CA ALA A 250 3.23 9.47 -18.18
C ALA A 250 3.27 8.71 -16.85
N LEU A 251 4.41 8.15 -16.47
CA LEU A 251 4.58 7.38 -15.23
C LEU A 251 4.45 8.26 -13.98
N VAL A 252 4.86 9.53 -14.05
CA VAL A 252 4.63 10.49 -12.97
C VAL A 252 3.13 10.77 -12.79
N HIS A 253 2.39 10.97 -13.88
CA HIS A 253 0.93 11.15 -13.82
C HIS A 253 0.17 9.87 -13.47
N TYR A 254 0.78 8.70 -13.70
CA TYR A 254 0.26 7.40 -13.28
C TYR A 254 0.44 7.14 -11.77
N ALA A 255 1.46 7.73 -11.14
CA ALA A 255 1.81 7.47 -9.74
C ALA A 255 0.64 7.66 -8.75
N PRO A 256 -0.25 8.67 -8.88
CA PRO A 256 -1.44 8.79 -8.03
C PRO A 256 -2.46 7.65 -8.14
N TYR A 257 -2.46 6.91 -9.25
CA TYR A 257 -3.37 5.78 -9.45
C TYR A 257 -2.75 4.47 -8.97
N CYS A 258 -1.48 4.20 -9.28
CA CYS A 258 -0.86 2.92 -8.96
C CYS A 258 -0.10 2.89 -7.63
N GLY A 259 0.09 4.06 -7.01
CA GLY A 259 0.92 4.22 -5.83
C GLY A 259 2.39 3.88 -6.08
N THR A 260 3.19 3.96 -5.03
CA THR A 260 4.65 3.79 -5.10
C THR A 260 5.13 2.69 -4.17
N GLY A 261 6.05 1.85 -4.65
CA GLY A 261 6.65 0.79 -3.84
C GLY A 261 5.75 -0.42 -3.64
N HIS A 262 5.89 -1.07 -2.48
CA HIS A 262 5.18 -2.29 -2.12
C HIS A 262 4.04 -2.06 -1.11
N LYS A 263 3.13 -3.05 -1.01
CA LYS A 263 1.98 -3.04 -0.09
C LYS A 263 0.98 -1.89 -0.31
N THR A 264 0.88 -1.40 -1.54
CA THR A 264 -0.11 -0.37 -1.93
C THR A 264 -1.57 -0.82 -1.76
N THR A 265 -1.82 -2.12 -1.79
CA THR A 265 -3.13 -2.73 -1.48
C THR A 265 -3.43 -2.80 0.02
N PHE A 266 -2.55 -2.31 0.89
CA PHE A 266 -2.69 -2.30 2.35
C PHE A 266 -2.43 -0.90 2.96
N GLY A 267 -2.59 0.19 2.19
CA GLY A 267 -2.48 1.54 2.72
C GLY A 267 -1.10 2.20 2.56
N LEU A 268 -0.08 1.48 2.09
CA LEU A 268 1.26 2.03 1.90
C LEU A 268 1.40 2.67 0.52
N GLY A 269 2.43 3.50 0.33
CA GLY A 269 2.78 3.99 -1.00
C GLY A 269 1.75 4.92 -1.64
N GLN A 270 0.91 5.61 -0.86
CA GLN A 270 -0.06 6.54 -1.41
C GLN A 270 0.66 7.79 -1.93
N THR A 271 0.53 8.04 -3.23
CA THR A 271 1.26 9.10 -3.93
C THR A 271 0.29 10.14 -4.48
N ARG A 272 0.69 11.41 -4.45
CA ARG A 272 -0.06 12.55 -4.99
C ARG A 272 0.86 13.36 -5.89
N LEU A 273 0.30 13.95 -6.93
CA LEU A 273 0.99 14.96 -7.73
C LEU A 273 1.07 16.28 -6.97
N GLY A 274 2.16 17.00 -7.19
CA GLY A 274 2.43 18.28 -6.54
C GLY A 274 3.23 18.14 -5.25
N TRP A 275 3.67 19.29 -4.74
CA TRP A 275 4.34 19.39 -3.45
C TRP A 275 3.31 19.60 -2.36
N GLN A 276 3.41 18.83 -1.27
CA GLN A 276 2.62 18.99 -0.05
C GLN A 276 3.58 19.09 1.12
N ASP A 277 3.44 20.13 1.92
CA ASP A 277 4.32 20.29 3.07
C ASP A 277 4.04 19.21 4.11
N SER A 278 5.12 18.60 4.61
CA SER A 278 5.03 17.65 5.70
C SER A 278 4.85 18.42 7.00
N HIS A 279 3.78 18.14 7.75
CA HIS A 279 3.74 18.55 9.14
C HIS A 279 4.31 17.43 10.01
N PRO A 280 5.26 17.73 10.92
CA PRO A 280 5.75 16.74 11.88
C PRO A 280 4.57 16.17 12.66
N GLN A 281 4.33 14.88 12.51
CA GLN A 281 3.34 14.16 13.31
C GLN A 281 4.06 13.24 14.29
N PRO A 282 3.54 13.08 15.53
CA PRO A 282 4.05 12.08 16.44
C PRO A 282 3.96 10.68 15.79
N PRO A 283 4.80 9.73 16.22
CA PRO A 283 4.76 8.36 15.69
C PRO A 283 3.34 7.80 15.79
N SER A 284 2.83 7.26 14.69
CA SER A 284 1.50 6.67 14.68
C SER A 284 1.46 5.37 15.51
N PRO A 285 0.30 4.89 15.96
CA PRO A 285 0.17 3.58 16.60
C PRO A 285 0.68 2.43 15.72
N GLN A 286 0.58 2.57 14.39
CA GLN A 286 1.20 1.66 13.44
C GLN A 286 2.72 1.69 13.54
N ALA A 287 3.31 2.87 13.76
CA ALA A 287 4.75 3.01 13.96
C ALA A 287 5.21 2.33 15.26
N HIS A 288 4.53 2.63 16.37
CA HIS A 288 4.81 1.97 17.65
C HIS A 288 4.65 0.44 17.59
N LEU A 289 3.63 -0.07 16.88
CA LEU A 289 3.47 -1.50 16.65
C LEU A 289 4.62 -2.04 15.79
N GLY A 290 5.03 -1.31 14.75
CA GLY A 290 6.13 -1.68 13.86
C GLY A 290 7.47 -1.81 14.59
N ASP A 291 7.77 -0.85 15.46
CA ASP A 291 8.95 -0.87 16.34
C ASP A 291 8.89 -2.06 17.30
N ARG A 292 7.74 -2.25 17.98
CA ARG A 292 7.57 -3.37 18.90
C ARG A 292 7.73 -4.73 18.21
N ILE A 293 7.21 -4.89 16.99
CA ILE A 293 7.40 -6.12 16.20
C ILE A 293 8.88 -6.33 15.86
N ALA A 294 9.62 -5.28 15.52
CA ALA A 294 11.04 -5.39 15.22
C ALA A 294 11.84 -5.81 16.47
N ASP A 295 11.64 -5.12 17.59
CA ASP A 295 12.33 -5.43 18.85
C ASP A 295 12.12 -6.89 19.27
N LEU A 296 10.86 -7.35 19.22
CA LEU A 296 10.53 -8.74 19.53
C LEU A 296 11.12 -9.73 18.52
N THR A 297 11.20 -9.35 17.25
CA THR A 297 11.81 -10.21 16.22
C THR A 297 13.30 -10.39 16.50
N ASP A 298 14.01 -9.32 16.80
CA ASP A 298 15.45 -9.35 17.09
C ASP A 298 15.75 -10.17 18.34
N GLN A 299 14.98 -9.97 19.41
CA GLN A 299 15.12 -10.77 20.64
C GLN A 299 14.88 -12.26 20.40
N LEU A 300 13.90 -12.63 19.57
CA LEU A 300 13.63 -14.03 19.23
C LEU A 300 14.70 -14.63 18.32
N LEU A 301 15.30 -13.82 17.43
CA LEU A 301 16.36 -14.25 16.52
C LEU A 301 17.67 -14.54 17.26
N ILE A 302 18.03 -13.74 18.27
CA ILE A 302 19.23 -13.96 19.10
C ILE A 302 19.25 -15.38 19.72
N GLN A 303 18.07 -15.94 19.99
CA GLN A 303 17.93 -17.27 20.59
C GLN A 303 17.94 -18.42 19.56
N GLN A 304 17.98 -18.13 18.25
CA GLN A 304 17.99 -19.16 17.21
C GLN A 304 19.40 -19.68 16.96
N LYS A 305 19.54 -21.00 16.79
CA LYS A 305 20.82 -21.62 16.41
C LYS A 305 21.32 -21.22 15.01
N ARG A 306 20.41 -20.80 14.12
CA ARG A 306 20.68 -20.38 12.73
C ARG A 306 19.83 -19.16 12.36
N PRO A 307 20.15 -17.98 12.92
CA PRO A 307 19.34 -16.76 12.74
C PRO A 307 19.30 -16.28 11.29
N GLU A 308 20.31 -16.64 10.49
CA GLU A 308 20.43 -16.22 9.09
C GLU A 308 19.45 -16.92 8.15
N SER A 309 18.85 -18.04 8.56
CA SER A 309 17.93 -18.76 7.68
C SER A 309 16.61 -18.00 7.48
N ASP A 310 16.17 -17.86 6.24
CA ASP A 310 14.90 -17.18 5.90
C ASP A 310 13.71 -17.74 6.68
N ARG A 311 13.68 -19.07 6.87
CA ARG A 311 12.67 -19.75 7.66
C ARG A 311 12.68 -19.30 9.12
N ALA A 312 13.86 -19.18 9.75
CA ALA A 312 13.96 -18.72 11.14
C ALA A 312 13.49 -17.27 11.27
N ARG A 313 13.92 -16.38 10.36
CA ARG A 313 13.46 -14.98 10.31
C ARG A 313 11.95 -14.88 10.19
N GLN A 314 11.34 -15.63 9.26
CA GLN A 314 9.90 -15.60 9.04
C GLN A 314 9.09 -16.12 10.24
N VAL A 315 9.56 -17.19 10.89
CA VAL A 315 8.92 -17.73 12.09
C VAL A 315 9.04 -16.75 13.27
N CYS A 316 10.22 -16.17 13.51
CA CYS A 316 10.42 -15.18 14.57
C CYS A 316 9.55 -13.94 14.34
N GLN A 317 9.52 -13.42 13.11
CA GLN A 317 8.69 -12.28 12.74
C GLN A 317 7.19 -12.57 12.93
N THR A 318 6.73 -13.77 12.59
CA THR A 318 5.33 -14.18 12.78
C THR A 318 4.99 -14.22 14.28
N ARG A 319 5.85 -14.82 15.10
CA ARG A 319 5.68 -14.89 16.57
C ARG A 319 5.69 -13.50 17.21
N ALA A 320 6.63 -12.64 16.81
CA ALA A 320 6.73 -11.26 17.25
C ALA A 320 5.46 -10.46 16.88
N THR A 321 4.96 -10.62 15.65
CA THR A 321 3.71 -9.99 15.19
C THR A 321 2.53 -10.40 16.08
N ILE A 322 2.36 -11.69 16.35
CA ILE A 322 1.28 -12.20 17.20
C ILE A 322 1.39 -11.64 18.62
N LEU A 323 2.59 -11.67 19.21
CA LEU A 323 2.79 -11.22 20.59
C LEU A 323 2.58 -9.70 20.72
N ALA A 324 3.12 -8.89 19.80
CA ALA A 324 2.94 -7.43 19.82
C ALA A 324 1.47 -7.04 19.70
N ARG A 325 0.71 -7.66 18.78
CA ARG A 325 -0.74 -7.44 18.65
C ARG A 325 -1.50 -7.85 19.92
N ARG A 326 -1.10 -8.98 20.54
CA ARG A 326 -1.71 -9.44 21.80
C ARG A 326 -1.40 -8.51 22.98
N GLU A 327 -0.22 -7.90 23.04
CA GLU A 327 0.14 -6.88 24.03
C GLU A 327 -0.69 -5.59 23.88
N LEU A 328 -1.14 -5.29 22.65
CA LEU A 328 -2.12 -4.24 22.37
C LEU A 328 -3.56 -4.65 22.66
N GLY A 329 -3.82 -5.84 23.24
CA GLY A 329 -5.16 -6.26 23.63
C GLY A 329 -5.98 -6.96 22.55
N GLU A 330 -5.44 -7.17 21.34
CA GLU A 330 -6.14 -7.92 20.29
C GLU A 330 -6.43 -9.38 20.72
N SER A 331 -7.59 -9.91 20.35
CA SER A 331 -7.95 -11.30 20.64
C SER A 331 -7.16 -12.27 19.75
N LEU A 332 -6.80 -13.44 20.27
CA LEU A 332 -6.10 -14.46 19.48
C LEU A 332 -6.97 -14.94 18.30
N THR A 333 -8.29 -14.92 18.45
CA THR A 333 -9.25 -15.25 17.37
C THR A 333 -9.17 -14.24 16.23
N ALA A 334 -9.18 -12.94 16.53
CA ALA A 334 -9.05 -11.90 15.52
C ALA A 334 -7.69 -11.97 14.81
N ILE A 335 -6.61 -12.15 15.58
CA ILE A 335 -5.26 -12.33 15.02
C ILE A 335 -5.20 -13.56 14.11
N ALA A 336 -5.77 -14.69 14.52
CA ALA A 336 -5.80 -15.92 13.74
C ALA A 336 -6.54 -15.76 12.40
N GLN A 337 -7.69 -15.09 12.43
CA GLN A 337 -8.46 -14.80 11.23
C GLN A 337 -7.68 -13.92 10.26
N ASP A 338 -7.07 -12.83 10.74
CA ASP A 338 -6.32 -11.90 9.88
C ASP A 338 -5.04 -12.52 9.30
N LEU A 339 -4.41 -13.42 10.05
CA LEU A 339 -3.22 -14.13 9.61
C LEU A 339 -3.52 -15.33 8.71
N GLU A 340 -4.79 -15.70 8.56
CA GLU A 340 -5.26 -16.95 7.94
C GLU A 340 -4.53 -18.17 8.51
N MET A 341 -4.52 -18.25 9.85
CA MET A 341 -3.84 -19.31 10.59
C MET A 341 -4.83 -19.99 11.54
N PRO A 342 -4.68 -21.31 11.81
CA PRO A 342 -5.47 -21.98 12.84
C PRO A 342 -5.27 -21.31 14.21
N TYR A 343 -6.37 -21.15 14.94
CA TYR A 343 -6.37 -20.53 16.27
C TYR A 343 -5.34 -21.17 17.22
N GLU A 344 -5.29 -22.52 17.27
CA GLU A 344 -4.34 -23.23 18.13
C GLU A 344 -2.89 -22.93 17.75
N THR A 345 -2.57 -22.77 16.46
CA THR A 345 -1.22 -22.37 16.02
C THR A 345 -0.86 -20.98 16.54
N VAL A 346 -1.78 -20.01 16.43
CA VAL A 346 -1.56 -18.64 16.91
C VAL A 346 -1.38 -18.60 18.43
N LYS A 347 -2.21 -19.34 19.17
CA LYS A 347 -2.11 -19.51 20.62
C LYS A 347 -0.78 -20.13 21.03
N THR A 348 -0.34 -21.19 20.35
CA THR A 348 0.99 -21.80 20.57
C THR A 348 2.11 -20.80 20.29
N TYR A 349 2.02 -20.05 19.20
CA TYR A 349 3.05 -19.07 18.82
C TYR A 349 3.16 -17.94 19.83
N ALA A 350 2.04 -17.41 20.32
CA ALA A 350 2.01 -16.41 21.40
C ALA A 350 2.66 -16.95 22.69
N LYS A 351 2.32 -18.19 23.08
CA LYS A 351 2.90 -18.86 24.26
C LYS A 351 4.40 -19.05 24.12
N LEU A 352 4.86 -19.54 22.97
CA LEU A 352 6.30 -19.77 22.71
C LEU A 352 7.08 -18.45 22.70
N ALA A 353 6.55 -17.41 22.06
CA ALA A 353 7.18 -16.08 22.04
C ALA A 353 7.37 -15.54 23.46
N ARG A 354 6.31 -15.53 24.27
CA ARG A 354 6.38 -15.08 25.67
C ARG A 354 7.35 -15.91 26.50
N ARG A 355 7.38 -17.24 26.32
CA ARG A 355 8.32 -18.13 27.05
C ARG A 355 9.78 -17.84 26.68
N SER A 356 10.06 -17.64 25.40
CA SER A 356 11.40 -17.28 24.92
C SER A 356 11.90 -15.98 25.54
N LEU A 357 11.04 -14.97 25.66
CA LEU A 357 11.43 -13.65 26.18
C LEU A 357 11.54 -13.60 27.71
N ASN A 358 10.81 -14.47 28.41
CA ASN A 358 10.82 -14.56 29.87
C ASN A 358 11.76 -15.65 30.42
N GLY A 359 12.39 -16.46 29.56
CA GLY A 359 13.33 -17.50 29.98
C GLY A 359 14.73 -16.93 30.26
N PRO A 360 15.54 -17.58 31.12
CA PRO A 360 16.94 -17.18 31.29
C PRO A 360 17.64 -17.21 29.91
N SER A 361 18.39 -16.16 29.61
CA SER A 361 19.21 -16.07 28.41
C SER A 361 20.21 -17.23 28.41
N ASN A 362 19.94 -18.27 27.64
CA ASN A 362 20.94 -19.29 27.32
C ASN A 362 21.95 -18.66 26.37
N SER A 363 22.86 -17.85 26.92
CA SER A 363 24.13 -17.54 26.27
C SER A 363 25.00 -18.79 26.34
N PRO A 364 25.67 -19.19 25.24
CA PRO A 364 26.70 -20.22 25.30
C PRO A 364 27.92 -19.77 26.13
#